data_AF-A0A1X7PDH3-F1
#
_entry.id   AF-A0A1X7PDH3-F1
#
_cell.length_a   1.000
_cell.length_b   1.000
_cell.length_c   1.000
_cell.angle_alpha   90.00
_cell.angle_beta   90.00
_cell.angle_gamma   90.00
#
_symmetry.space_group_name_H-M   'P 1'
#
loop_
_entity.id
_entity.type
_entity.pdbx_description
1 polymer ?
#
loop_
_entity_poly.entity_id
_entity_poly.type
_entity_poly.pdbx_seq_one_letter_code
_entity_poly.pdbx_strand_id
1 'polypeptide(L)'
;MSDFWTYWYIHIPNFVLAAIAYTLAGRFLLGLFVPRDWDNYIWRFFRLITDPVVNVVRRITPSAVADPAVVPLAFFWIMALRFVFLATMIHLGIAPAASSGA
;
A
#
# COMPACT_ATOMS: atom_id res chain seq x y z
N MET A 1 -20.22 -14.47 -15.92
CA MET A 1 -19.17 -13.48 -15.59
C MET A 1 -18.21 -14.16 -14.64
N SER A 2 -16.89 -14.01 -14.79
CA SER A 2 -15.93 -14.67 -13.88
C SER A 2 -16.04 -14.11 -12.47
N ASP A 3 -15.74 -14.94 -11.46
CA ASP A 3 -15.80 -14.57 -10.03
C ASP A 3 -15.06 -13.26 -9.73
N PHE A 4 -13.96 -13.01 -10.46
CA PHE A 4 -13.21 -11.76 -10.39
C PHE A 4 -14.08 -10.51 -10.60
N TRP A 5 -14.94 -10.51 -11.62
CA TRP A 5 -15.80 -9.36 -11.93
C TRP A 5 -16.99 -9.27 -10.99
N THR A 6 -17.45 -10.39 -10.44
CA THR A 6 -18.49 -10.42 -9.41
C THR A 6 -18.00 -9.75 -8.11
N TYR A 7 -16.74 -10.02 -7.72
CA TYR A 7 -16.11 -9.48 -6.51
C TYR A 7 -15.09 -8.37 -6.82
N TRP A 8 -15.32 -7.60 -7.88
CA TRP A 8 -14.39 -6.55 -8.33
C TRP A 8 -14.11 -5.53 -7.20
N TYR A 9 -15.11 -5.25 -6.37
CA TYR A 9 -15.03 -4.31 -5.25
C TYR A 9 -14.11 -4.78 -4.13
N ILE A 10 -13.77 -6.07 -4.07
CA ILE A 10 -12.75 -6.60 -3.16
C ILE A 10 -11.40 -6.66 -3.89
N HIS A 11 -11.38 -7.21 -5.10
CA HIS A 11 -10.15 -7.46 -5.84
C HIS A 11 -9.44 -6.17 -6.25
N ILE A 12 -10.15 -5.23 -6.90
CA ILE A 12 -9.53 -4.00 -7.41
C ILE A 12 -8.93 -3.17 -6.26
N PRO A 13 -9.65 -2.85 -5.18
CA PRO A 13 -9.05 -2.09 -4.08
C PRO A 13 -7.88 -2.82 -3.42
N ASN A 14 -7.97 -4.15 -3.24
CA ASN A 14 -6.86 -4.92 -2.68
C ASN A 14 -5.63 -4.89 -3.60
N PHE A 15 -5.79 -4.94 -4.92
CA PHE A 15 -4.68 -4.81 -5.87
C PHE A 15 -4.08 -3.40 -5.88
N VAL A 16 -4.91 -2.35 -5.78
CA VAL A 16 -4.43 -0.97 -5.66
C VAL A 16 -3.59 -0.80 -4.39
N LEU A 17 -4.11 -1.27 -3.24
CA LEU A 17 -3.37 -1.25 -1.99
C LEU A 17 -2.08 -2.08 -2.06
N ALA A 18 -2.11 -3.21 -2.78
CA ALA A 18 -0.92 -4.01 -3.03
C ALA A 18 0.14 -3.25 -3.84
N ALA A 19 -0.27 -2.64 -4.95
CA ALA A 19 0.62 -1.86 -5.80
C ALA A 19 1.27 -0.70 -5.01
N ILE A 20 0.49 -0.01 -4.17
CA ILE A 20 1.01 1.04 -3.29
C ILE A 20 2.01 0.47 -2.27
N ALA A 21 1.70 -0.67 -1.64
CA ALA A 21 2.61 -1.30 -0.69
C ALA A 21 3.94 -1.70 -1.35
N TYR A 22 3.88 -2.36 -2.51
CA TYR A 22 5.09 -2.77 -3.22
C TYR A 22 5.89 -1.58 -3.77
N THR A 23 5.24 -0.49 -4.18
CA THR A 23 5.96 0.73 -4.57
C THR A 23 6.59 1.43 -3.37
N LEU A 24 5.97 1.45 -2.20
CA LEU A 24 6.59 1.93 -0.95
C LEU A 24 7.83 1.10 -0.58
N ALA A 25 7.72 -0.23 -0.64
CA ALA A 25 8.84 -1.12 -0.39
C ALA A 25 9.98 -0.89 -1.40
N GLY A 26 9.64 -0.79 -2.69
CA GLY A 26 10.60 -0.48 -3.75
C GLY A 26 11.27 0.88 -3.55
N ARG A 27 10.53 1.93 -3.18
CA ARG A 27 11.09 3.24 -2.86
C ARG A 27 12.05 3.18 -1.68
N PHE A 28 11.68 2.47 -0.62
CA PHE A 28 12.55 2.32 0.54
C PHE A 28 13.86 1.63 0.15
N LEU A 29 13.78 0.49 -0.54
CA LEU A 29 14.96 -0.26 -1.00
C LEU A 29 15.83 0.57 -1.94
N LEU A 30 15.25 1.24 -2.93
CA LEU A 30 15.98 2.12 -3.85
C LEU A 30 16.64 3.28 -3.10
N GLY A 31 15.94 3.88 -2.14
CA GLY A 31 16.45 4.98 -1.33
C GLY A 31 17.62 4.61 -0.41
N LEU A 32 17.92 3.32 -0.20
CA LEU A 32 19.14 2.89 0.50
C LEU A 32 20.40 3.05 -0.37
N PHE A 33 20.25 3.03 -1.70
CA PHE A 33 21.36 3.07 -2.65
C PHE A 33 21.44 4.40 -3.43
N VAL A 34 20.42 5.25 -3.31
CA VAL A 34 20.19 6.39 -4.20
C VAL A 34 20.05 7.70 -3.40
N PRO A 35 20.65 8.81 -3.86
CA PRO A 35 20.45 10.14 -3.27
C PRO A 35 18.99 10.62 -3.37
N ARG A 36 18.52 11.35 -2.35
CA ARG A 36 17.11 11.79 -2.27
C ARG A 36 16.72 12.78 -3.38
N ASP A 37 17.68 13.55 -3.87
CA ASP A 37 17.61 14.57 -4.91
C ASP A 37 17.86 14.03 -6.33
N TRP A 38 17.98 12.71 -6.51
CA TRP A 38 18.28 12.10 -7.81
C TRP A 38 17.22 12.44 -8.86
N ASP A 39 17.64 12.99 -10.01
CA ASP A 39 16.72 13.42 -11.07
C ASP A 39 16.34 12.32 -12.07
N ASN A 40 16.19 11.08 -11.57
CA ASN A 40 15.85 9.94 -12.40
C ASN A 40 14.34 9.74 -12.55
N TYR A 41 13.91 9.40 -13.77
CA TYR A 41 12.52 9.10 -14.08
C TYR A 41 11.93 8.00 -13.17
N ILE A 42 12.67 6.91 -12.95
CA ILE A 42 12.24 5.81 -12.07
C ILE A 42 11.99 6.35 -10.66
N TRP A 43 12.95 7.10 -10.08
CA TRP A 43 12.82 7.67 -8.75
C TRP A 43 11.64 8.65 -8.65
N ARG A 44 11.42 9.49 -9.68
CA ARG A 44 10.27 10.39 -9.77
C ARG A 44 8.95 9.63 -9.78
N PHE A 45 8.85 8.51 -10.50
CA PHE A 45 7.65 7.67 -10.54
C PHE A 45 7.34 7.05 -9.17
N PHE A 46 8.35 6.48 -8.50
CA PHE A 46 8.18 5.96 -7.14
C PHE A 46 7.76 7.07 -6.17
N ARG A 47 8.37 8.25 -6.26
CA ARG A 47 7.98 9.41 -5.45
C ARG A 47 6.54 9.85 -5.72
N LEU A 48 6.14 9.96 -6.98
CA LEU A 48 4.80 10.37 -7.39
C LEU A 48 3.71 9.50 -6.75
N ILE A 49 3.88 8.17 -6.76
CA ILE A 49 2.89 7.24 -6.21
C ILE A 49 2.90 7.27 -4.68
N THR A 50 4.08 7.30 -4.05
CA THR A 50 4.16 7.07 -2.61
C THR A 50 4.16 8.35 -1.78
N ASP A 51 4.54 9.52 -2.32
CA ASP A 51 4.54 10.79 -1.58
C ASP A 51 3.17 11.15 -0.99
N PRO A 52 2.03 11.02 -1.69
CA PRO A 52 0.72 11.26 -1.10
C PRO A 52 0.47 10.39 0.15
N VAL A 53 0.86 9.11 0.09
CA VAL A 53 0.68 8.16 1.19
C VAL A 53 1.60 8.49 2.36
N VAL A 54 2.88 8.75 2.08
CA VAL A 54 3.88 9.15 3.08
C VAL A 54 3.46 10.45 3.76
N ASN A 55 2.90 11.41 3.03
CA ASN A 55 2.40 12.67 3.58
C ASN A 55 1.21 12.47 4.51
N VAL A 56 0.28 11.57 4.20
CA VAL A 56 -0.82 11.21 5.10
C VAL A 56 -0.28 10.58 6.38
N VAL A 57 0.65 9.63 6.25
CA VAL A 57 1.24 8.93 7.40
C VAL A 57 2.08 9.90 8.25
N ARG A 58 2.78 10.85 7.64
CA ARG A 58 3.54 11.91 8.34
C ARG A 58 2.64 12.74 9.26
N ARG A 59 1.38 12.99 8.90
CA ARG A 59 0.43 13.76 9.73
C ARG A 59 0.03 13.05 11.01
N ILE A 60 -0.09 11.72 10.96
CA ILE A 60 -0.43 10.90 12.14
C ILE A 60 0.81 10.44 12.92
N THR A 61 2.00 10.57 12.34
CA THR A 61 3.26 10.16 12.98
C THR A 61 3.85 11.33 13.78
N PRO A 62 4.35 11.13 15.02
CA PRO A 62 5.00 12.18 15.81
C PRO A 62 6.32 12.68 15.20
N SER A 63 6.63 13.97 15.34
CA SER A 63 7.84 14.61 14.77
C SER A 63 9.16 14.00 15.25
N ALA A 64 9.16 13.24 16.34
CA ALA A 64 10.32 12.47 16.82
C ALA A 64 10.80 11.39 15.82
N VAL A 65 9.92 10.92 14.92
CA VAL A 65 10.29 9.95 13.88
C VAL A 65 10.96 10.66 12.71
N ALA A 66 12.18 10.23 12.37
CA ALA A 66 12.94 10.77 11.25
C ALA A 66 12.24 10.54 9.91
N ASP A 67 12.35 11.51 8.99
CA ASP A 67 11.65 11.48 7.71
C ASP A 67 11.88 10.21 6.86
N PRO A 68 13.11 9.65 6.75
CA PRO A 68 13.30 8.40 6.01
C PRO A 68 12.54 7.21 6.61
N ALA A 69 12.35 7.19 7.93
CA ALA A 69 11.65 6.13 8.64
C ALA A 69 10.13 6.18 8.44
N VAL A 70 9.59 7.29 7.93
CA VAL A 70 8.16 7.41 7.62
C VAL A 70 7.76 6.55 6.42
N VAL A 71 8.68 6.27 5.50
CA VAL A 71 8.41 5.41 4.33
C VAL A 71 8.08 3.96 4.72
N PRO A 72 8.91 3.23 5.50
CA PRO A 72 8.55 1.88 5.95
C PRO A 72 7.35 1.91 6.91
N LEU A 73 7.17 2.96 7.71
CA LEU A 73 5.97 3.11 8.52
C LEU A 73 4.70 3.23 7.65
N ALA A 74 4.78 3.96 6.54
CA ALA A 74 3.68 4.06 5.58
C ALA A 74 3.36 2.72 4.92
N PHE A 75 4.38 1.90 4.65
CA PHE A 75 4.17 0.52 4.19
C PHE A 75 3.35 -0.30 5.20
N PHE A 76 3.69 -0.22 6.50
CA PHE A 76 2.94 -0.92 7.54
C PHE A 76 1.51 -0.40 7.68
N TRP A 77 1.28 0.91 7.55
CA TRP A 77 -0.07 1.48 7.54
C TRP A 77 -0.91 0.97 6.36
N ILE A 78 -0.33 0.86 5.17
CA ILE A 78 -1.03 0.28 4.02
C ILE A 78 -1.31 -1.21 4.25
N MET A 79 -0.37 -1.96 4.83
CA MET A 79 -0.62 -3.37 5.16
C MET A 79 -1.72 -3.54 6.22
N ALA A 80 -1.73 -2.70 7.25
CA ALA A 80 -2.79 -2.66 8.23
C ALA A 80 -4.14 -2.30 7.60
N LEU A 81 -4.16 -1.30 6.71
CA LEU A 81 -5.35 -0.92 5.95
C LEU A 81 -5.87 -2.08 5.09
N ARG A 82 -4.98 -2.86 4.46
CA ARG A 82 -5.36 -4.06 3.71
C ARG A 82 -5.99 -5.13 4.60
N PHE A 83 -5.40 -5.37 5.77
CA PHE A 83 -5.94 -6.32 6.73
C PHE A 83 -7.32 -5.87 7.24
N VAL A 84 -7.46 -4.61 7.65
CA VAL A 84 -8.72 -4.02 8.10
C VAL A 84 -9.77 -4.10 6.98
N PHE A 85 -9.42 -3.72 5.76
CA PHE A 85 -10.33 -3.81 4.61
C PHE A 85 -10.85 -5.22 4.41
N LEU A 86 -9.97 -6.23 4.38
CA LEU A 86 -10.38 -7.64 4.24
C LEU A 86 -11.25 -8.09 5.42
N ALA A 87 -10.83 -7.78 6.65
CA ALA A 87 -11.58 -8.13 7.85
C ALA A 87 -12.98 -7.51 7.86
N THR A 88 -13.14 -6.26 7.41
CA THR A 88 -14.44 -5.59 7.27
C THR A 88 -15.31 -6.28 6.21
N MET A 89 -14.75 -6.65 5.06
CA MET A 89 -15.51 -7.35 4.01
C MET A 89 -16.00 -8.73 4.48
N ILE A 90 -15.16 -9.44 5.25
CA ILE A 90 -15.55 -10.72 5.88
C ILE A 90 -16.64 -10.49 6.93
N HIS A 91 -16.48 -9.48 7.80
CA HIS A 91 -17.44 -9.16 8.85
C HIS A 91 -18.83 -8.80 8.29
N LEU A 92 -18.87 -8.11 7.14
CA LEU A 92 -20.10 -7.75 6.43
C LEU A 92 -20.72 -8.92 5.64
N GLY A 93 -20.06 -10.09 5.58
CA GLY A 93 -20.55 -11.27 4.86
C GLY A 93 -20.54 -11.13 3.33
N ILE A 94 -19.86 -10.11 2.79
CA ILE A 94 -19.75 -9.85 1.35
C ILE A 94 -18.48 -10.44 0.73
N ALA A 95 -17.62 -11.03 1.54
CA ALA A 95 -16.47 -11.77 1.04
C ALA A 95 -16.93 -13.01 0.24
N PRO A 96 -16.26 -13.35 -0.87
CA PRO A 96 -16.53 -14.59 -1.57
C PRO A 96 -16.40 -15.75 -0.58
N ALA A 97 -17.39 -16.64 -0.55
CA ALA A 97 -17.25 -17.90 0.15
C ALA A 97 -15.98 -18.54 -0.40
N ALA A 98 -15.04 -18.91 0.49
CA ALA A 98 -13.91 -19.71 0.07
C ALA A 98 -14.51 -20.92 -0.63
N SER A 99 -14.34 -21.01 -1.96
CA SER A 99 -14.64 -22.24 -2.65
C SER A 99 -13.75 -23.27 -1.96
N SER A 100 -14.36 -24.15 -1.18
CA SER A 100 -13.71 -25.31 -0.62
C SER A 100 -13.17 -26.06 -1.85
N GLY A 101 -11.92 -25.77 -2.21
CA GLY A 101 -11.22 -26.57 -3.20
C GLY A 101 -11.19 -27.97 -2.62
N ALA A 102 -11.84 -28.87 -3.35
CA ALA A 102 -11.97 -30.32 -3.16
C ALA A 102 -11.05 -30.95 -2.10
#